data_AF-A0A6G1CAY1-F1
#
_entry.id   AF-A0A6G1CAY1-F1
#
_cell.length_a   1.000
_cell.length_b   1.000
_cell.length_c   1.000
_cell.angle_alpha   90.00
_cell.angle_beta   90.00
_cell.angle_gamma   90.00
#
_symmetry.space_group_name_H-M   'P 1'
#
loop_
_entity.id
_entity.type
_entity.pdbx_description
1 polymer ?
#
loop_
_entity_poly.entity_id
_entity_poly.type
_entity_poly.pdbx_seq_one_letter_code
_entity_poly.pdbx_strand_id
1 'polypeptide(L)'
;MPSSSRPRDRRKNASAKEEVGWVGLPLDVILAVFHKLDHTDILMAADQVCGSWRRATRDEPTLWRRITLRGTEALSAKINCSGLACAAVRRSTGLCEAFCGEYAGDDGFLMYLTEQ
;
A
#
# COMPACT_ATOMS: atom_id res chain seq x y z
N MET A 1 -51.64 -30.64 -8.20
CA MET A 1 -51.20 -30.01 -6.93
C MET A 1 -52.02 -30.60 -5.79
N PRO A 2 -51.53 -30.71 -4.53
CA PRO A 2 -50.42 -29.97 -3.89
C PRO A 2 -49.23 -30.88 -3.47
N SER A 3 -47.96 -30.48 -3.50
CA SER A 3 -47.22 -29.44 -2.74
C SER A 3 -47.14 -29.67 -1.23
N SER A 4 -45.99 -30.17 -0.76
CA SER A 4 -45.42 -30.09 0.61
C SER A 4 -44.20 -31.04 0.64
N SER A 5 -42.97 -30.74 1.05
CA SER A 5 -42.42 -29.67 1.87
C SER A 5 -40.91 -29.52 1.66
N ARG A 6 -40.50 -28.26 1.55
CA ARG A 6 -39.29 -27.60 2.09
C ARG A 6 -37.88 -28.05 1.66
N PRO A 7 -37.04 -27.11 1.20
CA PRO A 7 -35.63 -27.37 0.98
C PRO A 7 -34.94 -27.56 2.35
N ARG A 8 -34.15 -28.62 2.48
CA ARG A 8 -33.17 -28.76 3.59
C ARG A 8 -32.01 -27.81 3.34
N ASP A 9 -32.33 -26.53 3.47
CA ASP A 9 -31.43 -25.50 3.91
C ASP A 9 -31.12 -25.78 5.39
N ARG A 10 -30.01 -26.49 5.66
CA ARG A 10 -29.34 -26.63 6.96
C ARG A 10 -28.35 -27.79 6.93
N ARG A 11 -27.21 -27.58 6.25
CA ARG A 11 -25.89 -28.19 6.57
C ARG A 11 -24.85 -27.74 5.55
N LYS A 12 -24.70 -26.42 5.42
CA LYS A 12 -23.45 -25.82 4.94
C LYS A 12 -22.93 -24.87 6.02
N ASN A 13 -22.77 -25.40 7.22
CA ASN A 13 -22.02 -24.77 8.30
C ASN A 13 -21.14 -25.86 8.93
N ALA A 14 -20.01 -26.12 8.30
CA ALA A 14 -18.88 -26.77 8.93
C ALA A 14 -17.63 -26.34 8.18
N SER A 15 -16.81 -25.52 8.85
CA SER A 15 -15.51 -25.01 8.42
C SER A 15 -15.51 -23.81 7.45
N ALA A 16 -16.20 -22.73 7.83
CA ALA A 16 -15.62 -21.42 7.59
C ALA A 16 -14.47 -21.25 8.60
N LYS A 17 -13.29 -21.79 8.27
CA LYS A 17 -12.06 -21.23 8.81
C LYS A 17 -12.07 -19.79 8.31
N GLU A 18 -12.30 -18.83 9.19
CA GLU A 18 -11.98 -17.43 8.91
C GLU A 18 -10.46 -17.34 8.79
N GLU A 19 -9.93 -17.79 7.66
CA GLU A 19 -8.72 -17.21 7.12
C GLU A 19 -9.14 -15.80 6.74
N VAL A 20 -9.00 -14.86 7.68
CA VAL A 20 -9.09 -13.43 7.40
C VAL A 20 -7.94 -13.12 6.45
N GLY A 21 -8.15 -13.40 5.17
CA GLY A 21 -7.19 -13.14 4.13
C GLY A 21 -6.97 -11.63 4.02
N TRP A 22 -5.75 -11.23 3.66
CA TRP A 22 -5.33 -9.84 3.47
C TRP A 22 -6.27 -9.01 2.56
N VAL A 23 -7.09 -9.69 1.75
CA VAL A 23 -8.08 -9.12 0.83
C VAL A 23 -9.26 -8.46 1.56
N GLY A 24 -9.65 -8.97 2.73
CA GLY A 24 -10.87 -8.55 3.44
C GLY A 24 -10.63 -7.58 4.61
N LEU A 25 -9.42 -7.08 4.78
CA LEU A 25 -9.09 -6.22 5.93
C LEU A 25 -9.73 -4.83 5.79
N PRO A 26 -10.28 -4.27 6.90
CA PRO A 26 -10.65 -2.86 6.98
C PRO A 26 -9.47 -1.94 6.65
N LEU A 27 -9.77 -0.78 6.07
CA LEU A 27 -8.76 0.18 5.62
C LEU A 27 -7.86 0.68 6.77
N ASP A 28 -8.45 0.94 7.93
CA ASP A 28 -7.73 1.35 9.14
C ASP A 28 -6.71 0.29 9.60
N VAL A 29 -7.06 -1.00 9.49
CA VAL A 29 -6.13 -2.10 9.79
C VAL A 29 -4.99 -2.15 8.77
N ILE A 30 -5.30 -1.98 7.49
CA ILE A 30 -4.26 -1.93 6.42
C ILE A 30 -3.31 -0.75 6.67
N LEU A 31 -3.85 0.44 6.95
CA LEU A 31 -3.05 1.63 7.26
C LEU A 31 -2.21 1.44 8.53
N ALA A 32 -2.76 0.81 9.57
CA ALA A 32 -2.00 0.48 10.78
C ALA A 32 -0.83 -0.46 10.51
N VAL A 33 -0.94 -1.37 9.52
CA VAL A 33 0.19 -2.18 9.05
C VAL A 33 1.18 -1.32 8.28
N PHE A 34 0.72 -0.48 7.35
CA PHE A 34 1.59 0.40 6.55
C PHE A 34 2.39 1.37 7.41
N HIS A 35 1.81 1.91 8.48
CA HIS A 35 2.55 2.76 9.42
C HIS A 35 3.71 2.05 10.14
N LYS A 36 3.78 0.71 10.10
CA LYS A 36 4.90 -0.08 10.62
C LYS A 36 5.92 -0.46 9.55
N LEU A 37 5.60 -0.24 8.28
CA LEU A 37 6.51 -0.48 7.15
C LEU A 37 7.20 0.84 6.79
N ASP A 38 8.36 0.74 6.14
CA ASP A 38 8.95 1.91 5.51
C ASP A 38 8.28 2.18 4.15
N HIS A 39 8.42 3.41 3.64
CA HIS A 39 7.79 3.78 2.37
C HIS A 39 8.39 3.03 1.18
N THR A 40 9.63 2.53 1.31
CA THR A 40 10.29 1.72 0.28
C THR A 40 9.57 0.37 0.12
N ASP A 41 9.32 -0.34 1.21
CA ASP A 41 8.59 -1.61 1.28
C ASP A 41 7.15 -1.43 0.80
N ILE A 42 6.51 -0.32 1.17
CA ILE A 42 5.16 0.00 0.71
C ILE A 42 5.13 0.11 -0.83
N LEU A 43 6.07 0.86 -1.42
CA LEU A 43 6.15 1.06 -2.88
C LEU A 43 6.53 -0.22 -3.62
N MET A 44 7.41 -1.04 -3.03
CA MET A 44 8.00 -2.21 -3.67
C MET A 44 7.15 -3.46 -3.55
N ALA A 45 6.47 -3.66 -2.42
CA ALA A 45 5.81 -4.91 -2.08
C ALA A 45 4.33 -4.73 -1.73
N ALA A 46 3.95 -3.74 -0.91
CA ALA A 46 2.58 -3.65 -0.40
C ALA A 46 1.53 -3.44 -1.50
N ASP A 47 1.85 -2.63 -2.53
CA ASP A 47 1.01 -2.45 -3.72
C ASP A 47 0.72 -3.77 -4.48
N GLN A 48 1.52 -4.83 -4.29
CA GLN A 48 1.44 -6.09 -5.05
C GLN A 48 0.72 -7.22 -4.30
N VAL A 49 0.39 -7.05 -3.02
CA VAL A 49 -0.21 -8.11 -2.20
C VAL A 49 -1.63 -8.44 -2.67
N CYS A 50 -2.49 -7.42 -2.74
CA CYS A 50 -3.87 -7.57 -3.21
C CYS A 50 -4.46 -6.21 -3.62
N GLY A 51 -5.67 -6.23 -4.21
CA GLY A 51 -6.34 -5.03 -4.70
C GLY A 51 -6.67 -4.00 -3.62
N SER A 52 -7.04 -4.44 -2.40
CA SER A 52 -7.34 -3.53 -1.29
C SER A 52 -6.08 -2.81 -0.80
N TRP A 53 -4.96 -3.52 -0.68
CA TRP A 53 -3.66 -2.93 -0.33
C TRP A 53 -3.16 -1.96 -1.41
N ARG A 54 -3.30 -2.32 -2.68
CA ARG A 54 -2.97 -1.43 -3.80
C ARG A 54 -3.79 -0.13 -3.79
N ARG A 55 -5.07 -0.19 -3.40
CA ARG A 55 -5.90 1.02 -3.25
C ARG A 55 -5.46 1.83 -2.04
N ALA A 56 -5.32 1.19 -0.88
CA ALA A 56 -4.89 1.87 0.34
C ALA A 56 -3.53 2.58 0.19
N THR A 57 -2.59 2.00 -0.54
CA THR A 57 -1.28 2.62 -0.81
C THR A 57 -1.35 3.81 -1.77
N ARG A 58 -2.32 3.86 -2.68
CA ARG A 58 -2.43 4.89 -3.73
C ARG A 58 -3.41 6.00 -3.40
N ASP A 59 -4.49 5.64 -2.74
CA ASP A 59 -5.67 6.48 -2.55
C ASP A 59 -5.69 7.15 -1.17
N GLU A 60 -4.71 6.87 -0.30
CA GLU A 60 -4.57 7.48 1.03
C GLU A 60 -3.37 8.46 1.10
N PRO A 61 -3.58 9.76 0.81
CA PRO A 61 -2.52 10.77 0.89
C PRO A 61 -1.91 10.93 2.27
N THR A 62 -2.66 10.61 3.33
CA THR A 62 -2.22 10.74 4.73
C THR A 62 -1.03 9.85 5.05
N LEU A 63 -0.90 8.71 4.36
CA LEU A 63 0.24 7.80 4.45
C LEU A 63 1.54 8.44 3.93
N TRP A 64 1.42 9.41 3.01
CA TRP A 64 2.53 10.03 2.28
C TRP A 64 2.84 11.45 2.77
N ARG A 65 2.32 11.87 3.93
CA ARG A 65 2.65 13.19 4.50
C ARG A 65 4.11 13.30 4.95
N ARG A 66 4.67 12.24 5.51
CA ARG A 66 6.05 12.18 6.00
C ARG A 66 6.75 10.98 5.38
N ILE A 67 7.41 11.20 4.26
CA ILE A 67 7.98 10.14 3.43
C ILE A 67 9.39 9.82 3.91
N THR A 68 9.65 8.55 4.20
CA THR A 68 11.01 8.05 4.49
C THR A 68 11.35 6.89 3.56
N LEU A 69 12.20 7.15 2.57
CA LEU A 69 12.74 6.13 1.68
C LEU A 69 14.10 5.68 2.21
N ARG A 70 14.08 4.57 2.95
CA ARG A 70 15.31 3.90 3.38
C ARG A 70 15.85 3.06 2.24
N GLY A 71 17.17 3.06 2.10
CA GLY A 71 17.84 2.43 0.98
C GLY A 71 19.22 1.97 1.38
N THR A 72 19.65 0.85 0.79
CA THR A 72 21.05 0.43 0.85
C THR A 72 21.70 0.68 -0.50
N GLU A 73 23.01 0.81 -0.53
CA GLU A 73 23.77 0.94 -1.79
C GLU A 73 23.47 -0.23 -2.76
N ALA A 74 23.31 -1.44 -2.23
CA ALA A 74 22.94 -2.61 -3.02
C ALA A 74 21.52 -2.52 -3.61
N LEU A 75 20.60 -1.82 -2.93
CA LEU A 75 19.25 -1.57 -3.41
C LEU A 75 19.24 -0.46 -4.47
N SER A 76 19.97 0.64 -4.23
CA SER A 76 20.07 1.76 -5.17
C SER A 76 20.78 1.38 -6.48
N ALA A 77 21.68 0.41 -6.45
CA ALA A 77 22.29 -0.15 -7.65
C ALA A 77 21.32 -0.95 -8.54
N LYS A 78 20.21 -1.43 -7.97
CA LYS A 78 19.25 -2.31 -8.64
C LYS A 78 17.94 -1.63 -9.03
N ILE A 79 17.61 -0.52 -8.37
CA ILE A 79 16.30 0.12 -8.45
C ILE A 79 16.48 1.61 -8.65
N ASN A 80 15.60 2.20 -9.45
CA ASN A 80 15.51 3.65 -9.58
C ASN A 80 14.90 4.28 -8.31
N CYS A 81 15.73 4.60 -7.32
CA CYS A 81 15.33 5.25 -6.07
C CYS A 81 14.66 6.62 -6.31
N SER A 82 15.11 7.38 -7.29
CA SER A 82 14.52 8.67 -7.66
C SER A 82 13.12 8.50 -8.23
N GLY A 83 12.90 7.45 -9.03
CA GLY A 83 11.57 7.06 -9.50
C GLY A 83 10.62 6.68 -8.35
N LEU A 84 11.14 6.00 -7.32
CA LEU A 84 10.38 5.71 -6.09
C LEU A 84 10.05 7.00 -5.32
N ALA A 85 11.00 7.93 -5.22
CA ALA A 85 10.80 9.24 -4.61
C ALA A 85 9.70 10.04 -5.32
N CYS A 86 9.76 10.15 -6.65
CA CYS A 86 8.71 10.81 -7.42
C CYS A 86 7.34 10.14 -7.21
N ALA A 87 7.29 8.80 -7.19
CA ALA A 87 6.05 8.08 -6.95
C ALA A 87 5.47 8.35 -5.55
N ALA A 88 6.32 8.39 -4.52
CA ALA A 88 5.92 8.68 -3.14
C ALA A 88 5.35 10.09 -3.02
N VAL A 89 6.05 11.11 -3.54
CA VAL A 89 5.60 12.49 -3.44
C VAL A 89 4.33 12.71 -4.26
N ARG A 90 4.20 12.09 -5.44
CA ARG A 90 2.96 12.16 -6.23
C ARG A 90 1.75 11.59 -5.47
N ARG A 91 1.94 10.49 -4.72
CA ARG A 91 0.88 9.90 -3.88
C ARG A 91 0.48 10.77 -2.68
N SER A 92 1.33 11.71 -2.28
CA SER A 92 0.99 12.71 -1.25
C SER A 92 -0.03 13.75 -1.72
N THR A 93 -0.25 13.88 -3.03
CA THR A 93 -1.18 14.85 -3.63
C THR A 93 -1.01 16.27 -3.07
N GLY A 94 0.25 16.71 -2.90
CA GLY A 94 0.59 18.03 -2.36
C GLY A 94 0.58 18.14 -0.82
N LEU A 95 0.35 17.05 -0.10
CA LEU A 95 0.35 17.01 1.37
C LEU A 95 1.68 16.53 1.96
N CYS A 96 2.74 16.41 1.17
CA CYS A 96 4.06 16.04 1.66
C CYS A 96 4.62 17.17 2.54
N GLU A 97 4.68 16.94 3.85
CA GLU A 97 5.22 17.86 4.86
C GLU A 97 6.73 17.65 5.07
N ALA A 98 7.21 16.41 4.89
CA ALA A 98 8.62 16.07 5.08
C ALA A 98 9.02 14.89 4.18
N PHE A 99 10.23 14.96 3.63
CA PHE A 99 10.84 13.90 2.83
C PHE A 99 12.25 13.61 3.36
N CYS A 100 12.56 12.32 3.55
CA CYS A 100 13.88 11.82 3.86
C CYS A 100 14.17 10.63 2.94
N GLY A 101 15.27 10.67 2.19
CA GLY A 101 15.61 9.63 1.22
C GLY A 101 17.09 9.28 1.25
N GLU A 102 17.39 8.01 1.46
CA GLU A 102 18.74 7.45 1.29
C GLU A 102 18.89 7.05 -0.18
N TYR A 103 19.88 7.60 -0.88
CA TYR A 103 20.16 7.33 -2.31
C TYR A 103 19.03 7.72 -3.30
N ALA A 104 18.02 8.47 -2.84
CA ALA A 104 16.84 8.86 -3.64
C ALA A 104 16.81 10.35 -4.03
N GLY A 105 17.86 11.10 -3.70
CA GLY A 105 17.96 12.55 -3.92
C GLY A 105 18.94 12.92 -5.04
N ASP A 106 18.68 12.48 -6.26
CA ASP A 106 19.43 12.94 -7.43
C ASP A 106 18.90 14.29 -7.97
N ASP A 107 19.64 14.90 -8.90
CA ASP A 107 19.25 16.18 -9.52
C ASP A 107 17.89 16.10 -10.22
N GLY A 108 17.54 14.92 -10.78
CA GLY A 108 16.25 14.70 -11.43
C GLY A 108 15.08 14.77 -10.44
N PHE A 109 15.22 14.17 -9.27
CA PHE A 109 14.24 14.26 -8.20
C PHE A 109 14.13 15.69 -7.64
N LEU A 110 15.26 16.38 -7.46
CA LEU A 110 15.24 17.78 -7.00
C LEU A 110 14.50 18.68 -8.00
N MET A 111 14.75 18.52 -9.30
CA MET A 111 14.00 19.25 -10.33
C MET A 111 12.52 18.89 -10.32
N TYR A 112 12.17 17.60 -10.18
CA TYR A 112 10.78 17.17 -10.07
C TYR A 112 10.05 17.87 -8.92
N LEU A 113 10.68 18.05 -7.75
CA LEU A 113 10.09 18.77 -6.63
C LEU A 113 9.78 20.24 -6.92
N THR A 114 10.54 20.88 -7.82
CA THR A 114 10.30 22.28 -8.21
C THR A 114 9.13 22.46 -9.17
N GLU A 115 8.68 21.38 -9.80
CA GLU A 115 7.62 21.39 -10.81
C GLU A 115 6.24 20.92 -10.27
N GLN A 116 6.13 20.70 -8.95
CA GLN A 116 4.93 20.18 -8.27
C GLN A 116 3.82 21.21 -8.12
#